data_AF-A0A1J4WTW7-F1
#
_entry.id   AF-A0A1J4WTW7-F1
#
_cell.length_a   1.000
_cell.length_b   1.000
_cell.length_c   1.000
_cell.angle_alpha   90.00
_cell.angle_beta   90.00
_cell.angle_gamma   90.00
#
_symmetry.space_group_name_H-M   'P 1'
#
loop_
_entity.id
_entity.type
_entity.pdbx_description
1 polymer ?
#
loop_
_entity_poly.entity_id
_entity_poly.type
_entity_poly.pdbx_seq_one_letter_code
_entity_poly.pdbx_strand_id
1 'polypeptide(L)'
;MKTGIAALLLLPMLLLIGSGCSDGLPEDQAIDYQDDVKPLIEDVDPSNLVRGSCNMISTGSHCEDYIGSIWTEQAMRLQCEGVGTFSLGTCPYSENGGCRSTAGTVSDNVLWSYPYGGEPITGENVRYEAIACNAIPGVEWITPEDLLPGAVRPVTTE
;
A
#
# COMPACT_ATOMS: atom_id res chain seq x y z
N MET A 1 55.22 3.10 19.59
CA MET A 1 54.05 2.26 19.23
C MET A 1 52.80 3.10 19.43
N LYS A 2 52.13 3.47 18.34
CA LYS A 2 51.06 4.48 18.30
C LYS A 2 49.70 3.79 18.41
N THR A 3 49.10 3.84 19.59
CA THR A 3 47.67 3.62 19.81
C THR A 3 46.97 4.97 19.65
N GLY A 4 46.07 5.11 18.68
CA GLY A 4 45.29 6.32 18.58
C GLY A 4 44.44 6.40 17.31
N ILE A 5 43.20 6.86 17.50
CA ILE A 5 42.34 7.53 16.52
C ILE A 5 41.34 6.66 15.74
N ALA A 6 41.45 5.33 15.68
CA ALA A 6 40.47 4.54 14.92
C ALA A 6 39.11 4.32 15.61
N ALA A 7 39.04 4.35 16.96
CA ALA A 7 37.83 3.99 17.70
C ALA A 7 36.87 5.17 17.99
N LEU A 8 37.29 6.42 17.76
CA LEU A 8 36.53 7.61 18.17
C LEU A 8 35.59 8.17 17.07
N LEU A 9 35.68 7.64 15.85
CA LEU A 9 34.87 8.11 14.70
C LEU A 9 33.63 7.25 14.42
N LEU A 10 33.44 6.13 15.14
CA LEU A 10 32.27 5.25 15.00
C LEU A 10 31.09 5.65 15.90
N LEU A 11 31.33 6.45 16.95
CA LEU A 11 30.31 6.86 17.92
C LEU A 11 29.30 7.92 17.40
N PRO A 12 29.66 8.90 16.55
CA PRO A 12 28.68 9.85 16.02
C PRO A 12 27.80 9.27 14.90
N MET A 13 28.21 8.13 14.31
CA MET A 13 27.45 7.47 13.25
C MET A 13 26.30 6.62 13.80
N LEU A 14 26.46 6.04 14.99
CA LEU A 14 25.42 5.31 15.73
C LEU A 14 24.33 6.23 16.33
N LEU A 15 24.63 7.51 16.54
CA LEU A 15 23.65 8.51 17.02
C LEU A 15 22.74 9.08 15.92
N LEU A 16 23.05 8.82 14.65
CA LEU A 16 22.28 9.31 13.49
C LEU A 16 21.27 8.27 12.94
N ILE A 17 21.21 7.06 13.54
CA ILE A 17 20.36 5.95 13.08
C ILE A 17 19.12 5.74 13.98
N GLY A 18 18.87 6.63 14.94
CA GLY A 18 17.95 6.36 16.07
C GLY A 18 16.68 7.22 16.18
N SER A 19 16.35 8.08 15.22
CA SER A 19 15.13 8.91 15.30
C SER A 19 14.38 8.98 13.96
N GLY A 20 14.11 7.81 13.39
CA GLY A 20 13.15 7.65 12.31
C GLY A 20 11.81 7.18 12.87
N CYS A 21 10.82 8.07 12.79
CA CYS A 21 9.37 7.84 12.79
C CYS A 21 8.68 7.36 14.09
N SER A 22 7.79 8.25 14.58
CA SER A 22 6.55 8.02 15.36
C SER A 22 6.57 7.55 16.81
N ASP A 23 7.58 6.84 17.31
CA ASP A 23 7.57 6.36 18.70
C ASP A 23 7.97 7.47 19.70
N GLY A 24 7.01 8.30 20.12
CA GLY A 24 7.18 9.23 21.25
C GLY A 24 6.61 10.63 21.08
N LEU A 25 5.71 10.84 20.11
CA LEU A 25 4.94 12.08 20.09
C LEU A 25 3.98 12.10 21.30
N PRO A 26 3.85 13.25 22.00
CA PRO A 26 2.79 13.45 22.99
C PRO A 26 1.43 13.03 22.41
N GLU A 27 0.53 12.46 23.22
CA GLU A 27 -0.78 11.97 22.76
C GLU A 27 -1.60 13.06 22.02
N ASP A 28 -1.40 14.34 22.36
CA ASP A 28 -2.02 15.49 21.67
C ASP A 28 -1.42 15.81 20.28
N GLN A 29 -0.38 15.08 19.88
CA GLN A 29 0.31 15.21 18.59
C GLN A 29 0.34 13.90 17.79
N ALA A 30 -0.17 12.80 18.37
CA ALA A 30 -0.34 11.55 17.66
C ALA A 30 -1.54 11.69 16.72
N ILE A 31 -1.29 11.70 15.41
CA ILE A 31 -2.34 11.74 14.39
C ILE A 31 -2.87 10.31 14.22
N ASP A 32 -4.14 10.10 14.52
CA ASP A 32 -4.82 8.84 14.24
C ASP A 32 -5.42 8.86 12.83
N TYR A 33 -5.12 7.84 12.01
CA TYR A 33 -5.61 7.82 10.64
C TYR A 33 -7.15 7.69 10.57
N GLN A 34 -7.76 6.88 11.43
CA GLN A 34 -9.21 6.63 11.39
C GLN A 34 -9.99 7.84 11.88
N ASP A 35 -9.53 8.49 12.94
CA ASP A 35 -10.27 9.56 13.61
C ASP A 35 -9.92 10.95 13.06
N ASP A 36 -8.66 11.21 12.70
CA ASP A 36 -8.22 12.55 12.29
C ASP A 36 -8.11 12.74 10.76
N VAL A 37 -7.73 11.69 10.03
CA VAL A 37 -7.41 11.80 8.59
C VAL A 37 -8.56 11.34 7.71
N LYS A 38 -9.05 10.12 7.92
CA LYS A 38 -10.06 9.49 7.07
C LYS A 38 -11.31 10.36 6.85
N PRO A 39 -11.91 11.01 7.87
CA PRO A 39 -13.10 11.85 7.67
C PRO A 39 -12.89 13.04 6.73
N LEU A 40 -11.64 13.48 6.55
CA LEU A 40 -11.29 14.59 5.67
C LEU A 40 -11.17 14.18 4.20
N ILE A 41 -11.02 12.88 3.94
CA ILE A 41 -10.75 12.31 2.60
C ILE A 41 -11.80 11.30 2.17
N GLU A 42 -12.87 11.10 2.95
CA GLU A 42 -14.00 10.25 2.54
C GLU A 42 -14.53 10.66 1.17
N ASP A 43 -14.83 9.67 0.34
CA ASP A 43 -15.40 9.94 -0.97
C ASP A 43 -16.89 10.28 -0.85
N VAL A 44 -17.34 11.31 -1.56
CA VAL A 44 -18.73 11.77 -1.56
C VAL A 44 -19.63 10.81 -2.35
N ASP A 45 -19.04 10.04 -3.26
CA ASP A 45 -19.67 8.92 -3.97
C ASP A 45 -18.73 7.70 -3.94
N PRO A 46 -18.73 6.92 -2.84
CA PRO A 46 -17.82 5.80 -2.63
C PRO A 46 -18.25 4.58 -3.45
N SER A 47 -18.64 4.80 -4.72
CA SER A 47 -18.81 3.69 -5.64
C SER A 47 -17.48 2.94 -5.66
N ASN A 48 -17.46 1.66 -5.22
CA ASN A 48 -16.30 0.77 -5.33
C ASN A 48 -16.03 0.39 -6.80
N LEU A 49 -16.41 1.25 -7.75
CA LEU A 49 -16.25 1.04 -9.16
C LEU A 49 -14.83 1.47 -9.52
N VAL A 50 -14.04 0.50 -9.95
CA VAL A 50 -12.73 0.74 -10.53
C VAL A 50 -12.88 1.69 -11.74
N ARG A 51 -12.09 2.75 -11.75
CA ARG A 51 -12.05 3.80 -12.77
C ARG A 51 -11.05 3.49 -13.89
N GLY A 52 -10.06 2.66 -13.58
CA GLY A 52 -9.04 2.20 -14.49
C GLY A 52 -7.99 1.38 -13.75
N SER A 53 -6.99 0.91 -14.48
CA SER A 53 -5.90 0.12 -13.93
C SER A 53 -4.56 0.39 -14.61
N CYS A 54 -3.49 0.06 -13.89
CA CYS A 54 -2.13 -0.03 -14.42
C CYS A 54 -1.61 -1.45 -14.31
N ASN A 55 -1.46 -2.13 -15.45
CA ASN A 55 -0.93 -3.49 -15.50
C ASN A 55 0.60 -3.47 -15.56
N MET A 56 1.24 -3.87 -14.46
CA MET A 56 2.69 -3.97 -14.28
C MET A 56 3.13 -5.44 -14.11
N ILE A 57 2.30 -6.39 -14.56
CA ILE A 57 2.51 -7.81 -14.24
C ILE A 57 3.76 -8.33 -14.94
N SER A 58 3.97 -7.96 -16.20
CA SER A 58 5.12 -8.41 -16.98
C SER A 58 6.47 -7.93 -16.42
N THR A 59 6.49 -6.86 -15.64
CA THR A 59 7.70 -6.24 -15.10
C THR A 59 7.91 -6.57 -13.62
N GLY A 60 6.87 -6.52 -12.79
CA GLY A 60 6.98 -6.72 -11.34
C GLY A 60 5.89 -7.58 -10.73
N SER A 61 5.09 -8.28 -11.54
CA SER A 61 4.02 -9.18 -11.04
C SER A 61 2.95 -8.49 -10.20
N HIS A 62 2.69 -7.21 -10.47
CA HIS A 62 1.60 -6.45 -9.85
C HIS A 62 0.68 -5.78 -10.87
N CYS A 63 -0.53 -5.44 -10.44
CA CYS A 63 -1.46 -4.59 -11.18
C CYS A 63 -2.18 -3.68 -10.20
N GLU A 64 -2.32 -2.40 -10.52
CA GLU A 64 -2.99 -1.43 -9.66
C GLU A 64 -4.38 -1.10 -10.21
N ASP A 65 -5.42 -1.25 -9.39
CA ASP A 65 -6.77 -0.72 -9.66
C ASP A 65 -6.93 0.64 -8.99
N TYR A 66 -7.42 1.63 -9.75
CA TYR A 66 -7.76 2.97 -9.28
C TYR A 66 -9.25 3.08 -9.00
N ILE A 67 -9.65 3.45 -7.78
CA ILE A 67 -11.07 3.40 -7.35
C ILE A 67 -11.60 4.80 -6.98
N GLY A 68 -10.93 5.49 -6.05
CA GLY A 68 -11.37 6.76 -5.49
C GLY A 68 -11.54 7.89 -6.51
N SER A 69 -12.35 8.89 -6.17
CA SER A 69 -12.75 9.98 -7.07
C SER A 69 -11.62 10.93 -7.51
N ILE A 70 -10.46 10.90 -6.85
CA ILE A 70 -9.28 11.67 -7.27
C ILE A 70 -8.72 11.16 -8.61
N TRP A 71 -8.97 9.89 -8.95
CA TRP A 71 -8.40 9.24 -10.11
C TRP A 71 -9.12 9.66 -11.40
N THR A 72 -8.59 10.71 -12.03
CA THR A 72 -8.94 11.09 -13.40
C THR A 72 -8.15 10.23 -14.41
N GLU A 73 -8.66 10.07 -15.63
CA GLU A 73 -7.95 9.32 -16.68
C GLU A 73 -6.53 9.85 -16.90
N GLN A 74 -6.36 11.17 -16.89
CA GLN A 74 -5.04 11.79 -17.06
C GLN A 74 -4.09 11.44 -15.90
N ALA A 75 -4.57 11.47 -14.66
CA ALA A 75 -3.77 11.11 -13.49
C ALA A 75 -3.36 9.63 -13.53
N MET A 76 -4.30 8.73 -13.82
CA MET A 76 -4.04 7.28 -13.92
C MET A 76 -3.04 6.96 -15.03
N ARG A 77 -3.16 7.61 -16.20
CA ARG A 77 -2.19 7.45 -17.30
C ARG A 77 -0.79 7.91 -16.90
N LEU A 78 -0.69 9.05 -16.23
CA LEU A 78 0.58 9.60 -15.79
C LEU A 78 1.25 8.69 -14.75
N GLN A 79 0.48 8.17 -13.78
CA GLN A 79 1.01 7.23 -12.78
C GLN A 79 1.51 5.93 -13.41
N CYS A 80 0.82 5.43 -14.44
CA CYS A 80 1.19 4.20 -15.12
C CYS A 80 2.33 4.37 -16.15
N GLU A 81 2.68 5.60 -16.49
CA GLU A 81 3.64 5.90 -17.56
C GLU A 81 5.03 5.34 -17.24
N GLY A 82 5.57 4.54 -18.15
CA GLY A 82 6.93 3.97 -18.02
C GLY A 82 7.05 2.77 -17.09
N VAL A 83 6.00 2.40 -16.34
CA VAL A 83 6.02 1.24 -15.42
C VAL A 83 5.10 0.10 -15.86
N GLY A 84 4.01 0.40 -16.56
CA GLY A 84 3.00 -0.59 -16.94
C GLY A 84 2.16 -0.21 -18.15
N THR A 85 1.07 -0.94 -18.34
CA THR A 85 0.08 -0.73 -19.40
C THR A 85 -1.23 -0.23 -18.80
N PHE A 86 -1.60 1.00 -19.11
CA PHE A 86 -2.84 1.62 -18.66
C PHE A 86 -4.07 1.01 -19.36
N SER A 87 -5.16 0.85 -18.61
CA SER A 87 -6.48 0.43 -19.08
C SER A 87 -7.59 1.18 -18.34
N LEU A 88 -8.75 1.37 -18.99
CA LEU A 88 -9.98 1.81 -18.31
C LEU A 88 -10.76 0.64 -17.69
N GLY A 89 -10.32 -0.60 -17.92
CA GLY A 89 -10.84 -1.79 -17.25
C GLY A 89 -10.14 -2.06 -15.93
N THR A 90 -10.63 -3.08 -15.22
CA THR A 90 -10.01 -3.57 -13.99
C THR A 90 -8.76 -4.40 -14.28
N CYS A 91 -7.94 -4.56 -13.25
CA CYS A 91 -6.90 -5.57 -13.21
C CYS A 91 -7.48 -6.98 -13.41
N PRO A 92 -6.68 -7.92 -13.96
CA PRO A 92 -7.03 -9.34 -14.00
C PRO A 92 -7.24 -9.89 -12.58
N TYR A 93 -8.07 -10.93 -12.44
CA TYR A 93 -8.25 -11.60 -11.15
C TYR A 93 -6.91 -12.08 -10.56
N SER A 94 -6.69 -11.79 -9.28
CA SER A 94 -5.53 -12.23 -8.51
C SER A 94 -5.94 -13.26 -7.45
N GLU A 95 -5.30 -14.43 -7.45
CA GLU A 95 -5.48 -15.44 -6.40
C GLU A 95 -4.65 -15.17 -5.14
N ASN A 96 -3.62 -14.32 -5.23
CA ASN A 96 -2.77 -13.98 -4.08
C ASN A 96 -3.43 -12.92 -3.17
N GLY A 97 -4.33 -12.11 -3.73
CA GLY A 97 -4.81 -10.90 -3.09
C GLY A 97 -3.97 -9.67 -3.44
N GLY A 98 -4.18 -8.61 -2.68
CA GLY A 98 -3.56 -7.32 -2.94
C GLY A 98 -3.66 -6.38 -1.76
N CYS A 99 -2.92 -5.28 -1.86
CA CYS A 99 -2.85 -4.28 -0.82
C CYS A 99 -3.75 -3.09 -1.18
N ARG A 100 -4.86 -2.92 -0.45
CA ARG A 100 -5.79 -1.81 -0.62
C ARG A 100 -5.39 -0.64 0.26
N SER A 101 -5.19 0.52 -0.33
CA SER A 101 -4.83 1.73 0.39
C SER A 101 -6.01 2.69 0.46
N THR A 102 -6.26 3.25 1.63
CA THR A 102 -7.24 4.32 1.87
C THR A 102 -8.67 3.94 1.41
N ALA A 103 -9.13 2.76 1.83
CA ALA A 103 -10.44 2.21 1.44
C ALA A 103 -11.61 3.19 1.71
N GLY A 104 -12.44 3.43 0.69
CA GLY A 104 -13.62 4.31 0.75
C GLY A 104 -13.31 5.81 0.72
N THR A 105 -12.07 6.19 0.42
CA THR A 105 -11.64 7.58 0.33
C THR A 105 -11.47 8.02 -1.12
N VAL A 106 -11.30 9.33 -1.35
CA VAL A 106 -11.04 9.88 -2.68
C VAL A 106 -9.79 9.30 -3.34
N SER A 107 -8.85 8.73 -2.60
CA SER A 107 -7.60 8.14 -3.11
C SER A 107 -7.58 6.61 -3.15
N ASP A 108 -8.70 5.94 -2.87
CA ASP A 108 -8.79 4.48 -2.81
C ASP A 108 -8.18 3.80 -4.05
N ASN A 109 -7.32 2.80 -3.82
CA ASN A 109 -6.67 1.99 -4.84
C ASN A 109 -6.28 0.62 -4.27
N VAL A 110 -6.10 -0.36 -5.15
CA VAL A 110 -5.63 -1.71 -4.79
C VAL A 110 -4.45 -2.11 -5.65
N LEU A 111 -3.33 -2.46 -5.02
CA LEU A 111 -2.19 -3.09 -5.69
C LEU A 111 -2.30 -4.62 -5.57
N TRP A 112 -2.75 -5.27 -6.63
CA TRP A 112 -2.85 -6.72 -6.71
C TRP A 112 -1.49 -7.36 -6.97
N SER A 113 -1.21 -8.48 -6.30
CA SER A 113 0.00 -9.28 -6.50
C SER A 113 -0.32 -10.53 -7.30
N TYR A 114 0.59 -11.02 -8.15
CA TYR A 114 0.34 -12.17 -9.03
C TYR A 114 1.44 -13.24 -8.90
N PRO A 115 1.09 -14.53 -9.00
CA PRO A 115 2.04 -15.64 -8.93
C PRO A 115 2.76 -15.89 -10.27
N TYR A 116 2.67 -14.93 -11.19
CA TYR A 116 3.28 -14.97 -12.51
C TYR A 116 3.70 -13.55 -12.93
N GLY A 117 4.53 -13.44 -13.96
CA GLY A 117 5.01 -12.15 -14.47
C GLY A 117 6.53 -11.99 -14.37
N GLY A 118 6.99 -10.75 -14.25
CA GLY A 118 8.42 -10.41 -14.18
C GLY A 118 9.08 -10.89 -12.89
N GLU A 119 8.39 -10.78 -11.77
CA GLU A 119 8.88 -11.16 -10.44
C GLU A 119 7.78 -11.91 -9.67
N PRO A 120 7.47 -13.18 -10.02
CA PRO A 120 6.32 -13.89 -9.48
C PRO A 120 6.26 -13.93 -7.95
N ILE A 121 5.13 -13.49 -7.37
CA ILE A 121 4.90 -13.49 -5.93
C ILE A 121 4.29 -14.84 -5.53
N THR A 122 5.08 -15.69 -4.88
CA THR A 122 4.65 -17.06 -4.53
C THR A 122 5.08 -17.46 -3.12
N GLY A 123 4.37 -18.44 -2.56
CA GLY A 123 4.72 -19.06 -1.27
C GLY A 123 4.85 -18.03 -0.14
N GLU A 124 6.03 -17.97 0.47
CA GLU A 124 6.29 -17.09 1.62
C GLU A 124 6.28 -15.59 1.25
N ASN A 125 6.56 -15.24 0.00
CA ASN A 125 6.56 -13.83 -0.43
C ASN A 125 5.17 -13.20 -0.30
N VAL A 126 4.11 -13.94 -0.63
CA VAL A 126 2.72 -13.48 -0.47
C VAL A 126 2.44 -13.11 0.99
N ARG A 127 2.92 -13.93 1.93
CA ARG A 127 2.76 -13.68 3.36
C ARG A 127 3.52 -12.43 3.80
N TYR A 128 4.74 -12.23 3.32
CA TYR A 128 5.53 -11.05 3.68
C TYR A 128 4.93 -9.77 3.11
N GLU A 129 4.40 -9.81 1.89
CA GLU A 129 3.65 -8.67 1.32
C GLU A 129 2.41 -8.34 2.13
N ALA A 130 1.62 -9.35 2.52
CA ALA A 130 0.45 -9.13 3.36
C ALA A 130 0.80 -8.52 4.72
N ILE A 131 1.88 -8.97 5.36
CA ILE A 131 2.37 -8.38 6.62
C ILE A 131 2.83 -6.95 6.40
N ALA A 132 3.59 -6.68 5.34
CA ALA A 132 4.07 -5.34 5.02
C ALA A 132 2.92 -4.38 4.72
N CYS A 133 1.90 -4.85 4.00
CA CYS A 133 0.70 -4.09 3.69
C CYS A 133 -0.05 -3.69 4.96
N ASN A 134 -0.34 -4.65 5.84
CA ASN A 134 -1.10 -4.43 7.07
C ASN A 134 -0.32 -3.63 8.14
N ALA A 135 0.99 -3.45 7.98
CA ALA A 135 1.80 -2.63 8.88
C ALA A 135 1.65 -1.12 8.61
N ILE A 136 1.07 -0.73 7.48
CA ILE A 136 0.89 0.69 7.10
C ILE A 136 -0.50 1.15 7.55
N PRO A 137 -0.62 2.20 8.39
CA PRO A 137 -1.91 2.76 8.77
C PRO A 137 -2.76 3.17 7.55
N GLY A 138 -4.04 2.81 7.57
CA GLY A 138 -4.97 3.13 6.48
C GLY A 138 -4.88 2.19 5.27
N VAL A 139 -4.13 1.10 5.39
CA VAL A 139 -3.92 0.11 4.33
C VAL A 139 -4.29 -1.28 4.85
N GLU A 140 -4.87 -2.12 4.00
CA GLU A 140 -5.28 -3.48 4.35
C GLU A 140 -5.01 -4.47 3.21
N TRP A 141 -4.55 -5.68 3.55
CA TRP A 141 -4.46 -6.78 2.61
C TRP A 141 -5.85 -7.40 2.40
N ILE A 142 -6.26 -7.52 1.15
CA ILE A 142 -7.58 -8.03 0.76
C ILE A 142 -7.46 -9.12 -0.31
N THR A 143 -8.49 -9.95 -0.43
CA THR A 143 -8.70 -10.81 -1.60
C THR A 143 -9.82 -10.24 -2.48
N PRO A 144 -9.93 -10.66 -3.76
CA PRO A 144 -11.04 -10.21 -4.61
C PRO A 144 -12.42 -10.51 -4.04
N GLU A 145 -12.55 -11.56 -3.21
CA GLU A 145 -13.80 -11.94 -2.55
C GLU A 145 -14.24 -10.92 -1.49
N ASP A 146 -13.31 -10.22 -0.85
CA ASP A 146 -13.61 -9.17 0.14
C ASP A 146 -14.33 -7.97 -0.49
N LEU A 147 -14.24 -7.82 -1.82
CA LEU A 147 -14.91 -6.77 -2.58
C LEU A 147 -16.32 -7.16 -3.04
N LEU A 148 -16.77 -8.40 -2.77
CA LEU A 148 -18.09 -8.86 -3.15
C LEU A 148 -19.18 -8.34 -2.19
N PRO A 149 -20.37 -7.96 -2.69
CA PRO A 149 -21.47 -7.51 -1.83
C PRO A 149 -21.87 -8.61 -0.83
N GLY A 150 -21.73 -8.35 0.46
CA GLY A 150 -22.14 -9.26 1.54
C GLY A 150 -21.01 -10.13 2.12
N ALA A 151 -19.75 -9.90 1.77
CA ALA A 151 -18.61 -10.49 2.46
C ALA A 151 -18.61 -10.06 3.94
N VAL A 152 -19.04 -10.95 4.84
CA VAL A 152 -18.91 -10.77 6.28
C VAL A 152 -17.47 -11.09 6.64
N ARG A 153 -16.65 -10.06 6.86
CA ARG A 153 -15.28 -10.25 7.33
C ARG A 153 -15.30 -10.88 8.73
N PRO A 154 -14.54 -11.94 9.01
CA PRO A 154 -14.29 -12.34 10.39
C PRO A 154 -13.53 -11.21 11.08
N VAL A 155 -14.11 -10.68 12.17
CA VAL A 155 -13.43 -9.74 13.05
C VAL A 155 -12.22 -10.46 13.64
N THR A 156 -11.01 -10.11 13.20
CA THR A 156 -9.79 -10.50 13.89
C THR A 156 -9.75 -9.73 15.20
N THR A 157 -10.17 -10.39 16.28
CA THR A 157 -9.87 -9.96 17.64
C THR A 157 -8.37 -10.16 17.87
N GLU A 158 -7.68 -9.07 18.19
CA GLU A 158 -6.32 -9.08 18.76
C GLU A 158 -6.26 -9.91 20.05
#